data_AF-A0A2J4ZXH5-F1
#
_entry.id   AF-A0A2J4ZXH5-F1
#
_cell.length_a   1.000
_cell.length_b   1.000
_cell.length_c   1.000
_cell.angle_alpha   90.00
_cell.angle_beta   90.00
_cell.angle_gamma   90.00
#
_symmetry.space_group_name_H-M   'P 1'
#
loop_
_entity.id
_entity.type
_entity.pdbx_description
1 polymer ?
#
loop_
_entity_poly.entity_id
_entity_poly.type
_entity_poly.pdbx_seq_one_letter_code
_entity_poly.pdbx_strand_id
1 'polypeptide(L)'
;VGQVVAVAKLTSRVLLICDATHALPIQVLRNDIRVIAAGNGCTDDLQLEHLPANTDIRVGDVLVTSGLGGRFPEGYPVGVVSSVKLDTQRAYTVIQARPTAGLQRLRYLLLLWGADRNGANPMTPEEVHRVANERLMQMMPQVLPAPDAMGPQMPAPATGMPQQPLPAGGQ
;
A
#
# COMPACT_ATOMS: atom_id res chain seq x y z
N VAL A 1 -6.63 -6.61 6.40
CA VAL A 1 -7.80 -7.46 6.07
C VAL A 1 -8.90 -7.41 7.13
N GLY A 2 -8.59 -7.66 8.41
CA GLY A 2 -9.59 -7.60 9.47
C GLY A 2 -9.00 -8.01 10.83
N GLN A 3 -9.86 -8.13 11.82
CA GLN A 3 -9.54 -8.53 13.19
C GLN A 3 -10.35 -9.78 13.56
N VAL A 4 -9.72 -10.76 14.21
CA VAL A 4 -10.46 -11.87 14.83
C VAL A 4 -11.24 -11.32 16.04
N VAL A 5 -12.56 -11.57 16.08
CA VAL A 5 -13.46 -11.11 17.15
C VAL A 5 -14.08 -12.23 17.95
N ALA A 6 -14.11 -13.45 17.40
CA ALA A 6 -14.52 -14.64 18.13
C ALA A 6 -13.77 -15.86 17.61
N VAL A 7 -13.53 -16.82 18.50
CA VAL A 7 -12.87 -18.08 18.19
C VAL A 7 -13.74 -19.23 18.68
N ALA A 8 -13.81 -20.28 17.87
CA ALA A 8 -14.38 -21.58 18.21
C ALA A 8 -13.31 -22.65 18.00
N LYS A 9 -13.64 -23.93 18.29
CA LYS A 9 -12.66 -25.03 18.27
C LYS A 9 -11.89 -25.17 16.95
N LEU A 10 -12.54 -24.94 15.82
CA LEU A 10 -11.97 -25.14 14.47
C LEU A 10 -12.19 -23.95 13.53
N THR A 11 -12.84 -22.89 13.99
CA THR A 11 -13.24 -21.74 13.15
C THR A 11 -13.10 -20.44 13.92
N SER A 12 -12.91 -19.35 13.19
CA SER A 12 -12.85 -18.00 13.78
C SER A 12 -13.79 -17.05 13.02
N ARG A 13 -14.32 -16.05 13.72
CA ARG A 13 -15.05 -14.94 13.12
C ARG A 13 -14.12 -13.73 13.00
N VAL A 14 -14.06 -13.15 11.81
CA VAL A 14 -13.23 -11.98 11.50
C VAL A 14 -14.13 -10.80 11.18
N LEU A 15 -13.90 -9.67 11.85
CA LEU A 15 -14.46 -8.36 11.50
C LEU A 15 -13.55 -7.71 10.46
N LEU A 16 -14.06 -7.50 9.25
CA LEU A 16 -13.27 -6.94 8.15
C LEU A 16 -13.06 -5.43 8.32
N ILE A 17 -11.98 -4.89 7.75
CA ILE A 17 -11.67 -3.44 7.82
C ILE A 17 -12.70 -2.56 7.07
N CYS A 18 -13.44 -3.14 6.13
CA CYS A 18 -14.51 -2.45 5.41
C CYS A 18 -15.85 -2.43 6.14
N ASP A 19 -15.97 -3.12 7.28
CA ASP A 19 -17.21 -3.13 8.06
C ASP A 19 -17.45 -1.76 8.71
N ALA A 20 -18.68 -1.25 8.62
CA ALA A 20 -19.03 0.08 9.15
C ALA A 20 -18.86 0.22 10.67
N THR A 21 -18.82 -0.90 11.39
CA THR A 21 -18.59 -0.92 12.84
C THR A 21 -17.11 -1.02 13.23
N HIS A 22 -16.21 -1.12 12.24
CA HIS A 22 -14.78 -1.30 12.48
C HIS A 22 -14.03 0.03 12.42
N ALA A 23 -13.42 0.40 13.55
CA ALA A 23 -12.48 1.49 13.67
C ALA A 23 -11.04 0.95 13.69
N LEU A 24 -10.23 1.35 12.70
CA LEU A 24 -8.86 0.90 12.50
C LEU A 24 -7.88 2.05 12.76
N PRO A 25 -7.01 1.95 13.78
CA PRO A 25 -5.93 2.91 13.98
C PRO A 25 -4.87 2.81 12.88
N ILE A 26 -4.66 3.92 12.19
CA ILE A 26 -3.72 4.02 11.08
C ILE A 26 -2.77 5.21 11.25
N GLN A 27 -1.71 5.20 10.46
CA GLN A 27 -0.71 6.24 10.33
C GLN A 27 -0.51 6.53 8.85
N VAL A 28 -0.44 7.82 8.51
CA VAL A 28 -0.03 8.29 7.19
C VAL A 28 1.47 8.12 7.09
N LEU A 29 1.93 7.37 6.09
CA LEU A 29 3.34 7.03 5.98
C LEU A 29 4.19 8.30 5.83
N ARG A 30 3.82 9.19 4.91
CA ARG A 30 4.60 10.39 4.54
C ARG A 30 4.96 11.33 5.70
N ASN A 31 4.08 11.50 6.68
CA ASN A 31 4.21 12.55 7.71
C ASN A 31 3.79 12.10 9.11
N ASP A 32 3.65 10.79 9.31
CA ASP A 32 3.39 10.15 10.60
C ASP A 32 2.10 10.58 11.33
N ILE A 33 1.19 11.26 10.62
CA ILE A 33 -0.11 11.65 11.19
C ILE A 33 -0.91 10.38 11.50
N ARG A 34 -1.34 10.23 12.74
CA ARG A 34 -2.16 9.10 13.21
C ARG A 34 -3.63 9.47 13.22
N VAL A 35 -4.45 8.62 12.61
CA VAL A 35 -5.90 8.83 12.46
C VAL A 35 -6.63 7.50 12.60
N ILE A 36 -7.96 7.55 12.73
CA ILE A 36 -8.81 6.37 12.71
C ILE A 36 -9.49 6.29 11.35
N ALA A 37 -9.36 5.14 10.69
CA ALA A 37 -10.16 4.80 9.52
C ALA A 37 -11.37 3.96 9.95
N ALA A 38 -12.54 4.33 9.47
CA ALA A 38 -13.78 3.57 9.59
C ALA A 38 -14.06 2.82 8.27
N GLY A 39 -14.60 1.61 8.37
CA GLY A 39 -15.18 0.96 7.21
C GLY A 39 -16.43 1.69 6.72
N ASN A 40 -16.71 1.63 5.42
CA ASN A 40 -17.92 2.22 4.83
C ASN A 40 -18.66 1.22 3.92
N GLY A 41 -18.47 -0.08 4.16
CA GLY A 41 -18.92 -1.16 3.28
C GLY A 41 -17.80 -1.72 2.41
N CYS A 42 -17.87 -3.01 2.08
CA CYS A 42 -16.81 -3.71 1.32
C CYS A 42 -16.87 -3.48 -0.19
N THR A 43 -17.80 -2.64 -0.65
CA THR A 43 -17.90 -2.10 -2.01
C THR A 43 -17.31 -0.70 -2.13
N ASP A 44 -17.03 -0.07 -0.99
CA ASP A 44 -16.69 1.34 -0.90
C ASP A 44 -15.27 1.52 -0.34
N ASP A 45 -14.77 2.75 -0.42
CA ASP A 45 -13.49 3.13 0.18
C ASP A 45 -13.64 3.25 1.72
N LEU A 46 -12.52 3.10 2.43
CA LEU A 46 -12.46 3.40 3.86
C LEU A 46 -12.60 4.90 4.07
N GLN A 47 -13.28 5.30 5.13
CA GLN A 47 -13.47 6.69 5.46
C GLN A 47 -12.58 7.08 6.65
N LEU A 48 -11.84 8.17 6.54
CA LEU A 48 -11.15 8.77 7.67
C LEU A 48 -12.10 9.84 8.24
N GLU A 49 -12.44 9.71 9.51
CA GLU A 49 -13.47 10.54 10.14
C GLU A 49 -12.90 11.70 10.95
N HIS A 50 -13.67 12.79 11.03
CA HIS A 50 -13.50 13.88 11.99
C HIS A 50 -12.12 14.58 11.98
N LEU A 51 -11.52 14.73 10.80
CA LEU A 51 -10.23 15.41 10.67
C LEU A 51 -10.39 16.93 10.51
N PRO A 52 -9.60 17.73 11.26
CA PRO A 52 -9.52 19.17 11.04
C PRO A 52 -9.19 19.52 9.59
N ALA A 53 -9.71 20.67 9.13
CA ALA A 53 -9.49 21.15 7.77
C ALA A 53 -8.01 21.35 7.39
N ASN A 54 -7.14 21.60 8.37
CA ASN A 54 -5.70 21.81 8.17
C ASN A 54 -4.85 20.54 8.29
N THR A 55 -5.47 19.35 8.37
CA THR A 55 -4.74 18.09 8.41
C THR A 55 -4.00 17.86 7.08
N ASP A 56 -2.67 17.70 7.12
CA ASP A 56 -1.84 17.50 5.92
C ASP A 56 -1.98 16.07 5.36
N ILE A 57 -3.13 15.71 4.80
CA ILE A 57 -3.35 14.44 4.09
C ILE A 57 -3.70 14.73 2.65
N ARG A 58 -3.06 14.00 1.74
CA ARG A 58 -3.15 14.22 0.30
C ARG A 58 -3.54 12.94 -0.42
N VAL A 59 -4.20 13.09 -1.57
CA VAL A 59 -4.46 11.96 -2.48
C VAL A 59 -3.13 11.32 -2.87
N GLY A 60 -3.07 9.99 -2.79
CA GLY A 60 -1.86 9.19 -3.01
C GLY A 60 -1.07 8.88 -1.74
N ASP A 61 -1.40 9.46 -0.58
CA ASP A 61 -0.75 9.10 0.68
C ASP A 61 -1.02 7.63 1.04
N VAL A 62 0.03 6.92 1.43
CA VAL A 62 -0.04 5.51 1.87
C VAL A 62 -0.41 5.46 3.33
N LEU A 63 -1.37 4.61 3.67
CA LEU A 63 -1.87 4.40 5.02
C LEU A 63 -1.41 3.05 5.53
N VAL A 64 -0.85 3.03 6.74
CA VAL A 64 -0.38 1.83 7.42
C VAL A 64 -1.01 1.72 8.81
N THR A 65 -1.03 0.54 9.40
CA THR A 65 -1.45 0.37 10.80
C THR A 65 -0.50 1.10 11.75
N SER A 66 -1.02 1.79 12.76
CA SER A 66 -0.20 2.62 13.67
C SER A 66 0.31 1.91 14.93
N GLY A 67 -0.05 0.64 15.14
CA GLY A 67 0.26 -0.07 16.40
C GLY A 67 -0.58 0.36 17.60
N LEU A 68 -1.36 1.44 17.50
CA LEU A 68 -2.10 2.01 18.62
C LEU A 68 -3.08 0.97 19.22
N GLY A 69 -2.98 0.78 20.54
CA GLY A 69 -3.80 -0.17 21.29
C GLY A 69 -3.33 -1.63 21.17
N GLY A 70 -2.18 -1.90 20.53
CA GLY A 70 -1.53 -3.22 20.54
C GLY A 70 -2.31 -4.33 19.84
N ARG A 71 -3.28 -3.96 19.01
CA ARG A 71 -4.18 -4.91 18.33
C ARG A 71 -3.74 -5.27 16.92
N PHE A 72 -3.16 -4.30 16.23
CA PHE A 72 -2.55 -4.49 14.92
C PHE A 72 -1.05 -4.21 15.05
N PRO A 73 -0.16 -5.06 14.52
CA PRO A 73 1.26 -4.72 14.44
C PRO A 73 1.45 -3.44 13.62
N GLU A 74 2.36 -2.57 14.03
CA GLU A 74 2.64 -1.30 13.34
C GLU A 74 3.26 -1.52 11.95
N GLY A 75 2.94 -0.63 11.00
CA GLY A 75 3.53 -0.62 9.66
C GLY A 75 2.95 -1.65 8.66
N TYR A 76 1.73 -2.16 8.84
CA TYR A 76 1.06 -2.99 7.83
C TYR A 76 0.28 -2.12 6.84
N PRO A 77 0.47 -2.28 5.52
CA PRO A 77 -0.29 -1.54 4.51
C PRO A 77 -1.79 -1.75 4.64
N VAL A 78 -2.55 -0.65 4.65
CA VAL A 78 -4.01 -0.64 4.75
C VAL A 78 -4.64 -0.19 3.44
N GLY A 79 -4.19 0.93 2.92
CA GLY A 79 -4.84 1.61 1.80
C GLY A 79 -4.04 2.80 1.28
N VAL A 80 -4.57 3.41 0.22
CA VAL A 80 -4.06 4.65 -0.36
C VAL A 80 -5.18 5.67 -0.41
N VAL A 81 -4.91 6.91 -0.01
CA VAL A 81 -5.89 7.99 -0.04
C VAL A 81 -6.35 8.22 -1.48
N SER A 82 -7.65 8.07 -1.72
CA SER A 82 -8.29 8.18 -3.03
C SER A 82 -8.95 9.54 -3.25
N SER A 83 -9.42 10.19 -2.19
CA SER A 83 -10.09 11.50 -2.27
C SER A 83 -9.96 12.26 -0.96
N VAL A 84 -9.80 13.58 -1.06
CA VAL A 84 -9.82 14.53 0.05
C VAL A 84 -10.82 15.63 -0.28
N LYS A 85 -11.91 15.74 0.48
CA LYS A 85 -12.97 16.73 0.24
C LYS A 85 -13.25 17.52 1.51
N LEU A 86 -13.15 18.84 1.43
CA LEU A 86 -13.52 19.73 2.52
C LEU A 86 -15.05 19.92 2.55
N ASP A 87 -15.70 19.54 3.64
CA ASP A 87 -17.09 19.88 3.90
C ASP A 87 -17.14 21.30 4.47
N THR A 88 -17.44 22.27 3.59
CA THR A 88 -17.51 23.70 3.95
C THR A 88 -18.68 24.02 4.88
N GLN A 89 -19.68 23.14 4.99
CA GLN A 89 -20.83 23.35 5.87
C GLN A 89 -20.52 22.91 7.30
N ARG A 90 -19.70 21.86 7.46
CA ARG A 90 -19.41 21.25 8.76
C ARG A 90 -17.97 21.43 9.23
N ALA A 91 -17.16 22.19 8.48
CA ALA A 91 -15.78 22.57 8.80
C ALA A 91 -14.83 21.38 9.07
N TYR A 92 -15.11 20.21 8.49
CA TYR A 92 -14.24 19.04 8.55
C TYR A 92 -13.92 18.51 7.16
N THR A 93 -12.84 17.75 7.05
CA THR A 93 -12.46 17.10 5.80
C THR A 93 -12.93 15.65 5.80
N VAL A 94 -13.64 15.25 4.74
CA VAL A 94 -13.95 13.85 4.44
C VAL A 94 -12.85 13.29 3.56
N ILE A 95 -12.15 12.29 4.06
CA ILE A 95 -11.08 11.62 3.34
C ILE A 95 -11.48 10.18 3.09
N GLN A 96 -11.31 9.74 1.85
CA GLN A 96 -11.57 8.38 1.40
C GLN A 96 -10.25 7.70 1.07
N ALA A 97 -10.14 6.41 1.39
CA ALA A 97 -8.95 5.61 1.16
C ALA A 97 -9.30 4.24 0.60
N ARG A 98 -8.72 3.93 -0.56
CA ARG A 98 -8.91 2.64 -1.22
C ARG A 98 -8.09 1.57 -0.49
N PRO A 99 -8.71 0.47 -0.03
CA PRO A 99 -7.96 -0.65 0.54
C PRO A 99 -6.95 -1.23 -0.45
N THR A 100 -5.75 -1.57 0.02
CA THR A 100 -4.76 -2.28 -0.81
C THR A 100 -5.12 -3.77 -0.99
N ALA A 101 -5.87 -4.34 -0.04
CA ALA A 101 -6.32 -5.72 -0.09
C ALA A 101 -7.67 -5.86 -0.82
N GLY A 102 -7.80 -6.90 -1.66
CA GLY A 102 -9.08 -7.27 -2.29
C GLY A 102 -10.04 -7.95 -1.30
N LEU A 103 -10.79 -7.15 -0.53
CA LEU A 103 -11.63 -7.64 0.57
C LEU A 103 -12.84 -8.50 0.14
N GLN A 104 -13.23 -8.44 -1.14
CA GLN A 104 -14.41 -9.16 -1.66
C GLN A 104 -14.14 -10.64 -1.98
N ARG A 105 -12.88 -11.03 -2.15
CA ARG A 105 -12.49 -12.40 -2.55
C ARG A 105 -11.28 -12.86 -1.74
N LEU A 106 -11.55 -13.29 -0.51
CA LEU A 106 -10.53 -13.81 0.39
C LEU A 106 -10.56 -15.34 0.39
N ARG A 107 -9.42 -15.98 0.14
CA ARG A 107 -9.27 -17.45 0.18
C ARG A 107 -8.31 -17.91 1.25
N TYR A 108 -7.16 -17.25 1.33
CA TYR A 108 -6.11 -17.53 2.31
C TYR A 108 -5.90 -16.30 3.18
N LEU A 109 -5.73 -16.52 4.47
CA LEU A 109 -5.49 -15.48 5.46
C LEU A 109 -4.29 -15.90 6.31
N LEU A 110 -3.43 -14.93 6.61
CA LEU A 110 -2.36 -15.10 7.58
C LEU A 110 -2.82 -14.53 8.92
N LEU A 111 -2.75 -15.36 9.96
CA LEU A 111 -2.95 -14.91 11.33
C LEU A 111 -1.65 -14.29 11.83
N LEU A 112 -1.77 -13.07 12.35
CA LEU A 112 -0.67 -12.33 12.95
C LEU A 112 -0.88 -12.32 14.46
N TRP A 113 0.16 -12.70 15.18
CA TRP A 113 0.23 -12.64 16.63
C TRP A 113 1.39 -11.74 17.03
N GLY A 114 1.37 -11.22 18.26
CA GLY A 114 2.49 -10.46 18.79
C GLY A 114 2.55 -9.00 18.33
N ALA A 115 1.41 -8.37 18.05
CA ALA A 115 1.33 -6.93 18.22
C ALA A 115 1.75 -6.63 19.68
N ASP A 116 2.59 -5.62 19.87
CA ASP A 116 3.06 -5.23 21.18
C ASP A 116 1.84 -4.92 22.05
N ARG A 117 1.57 -5.77 23.05
CA ARG A 117 0.23 -5.89 23.66
C ARG A 117 -0.31 -4.58 24.25
N ASN A 118 0.55 -3.59 24.47
CA ASN A 118 0.24 -2.27 25.01
C ASN A 118 0.67 -1.09 24.12
N GLY A 119 1.21 -1.29 22.91
CA GLY A 119 1.85 -0.17 22.18
C GLY A 119 3.14 0.32 22.87
N ALA A 120 3.76 -0.52 23.70
CA ALA A 120 4.81 -0.13 24.65
C ALA A 120 6.17 0.10 23.98
N ASN A 121 6.36 -0.35 22.74
CA ASN A 121 7.58 -0.12 22.00
C ASN A 121 7.23 0.31 20.56
N PRO A 122 6.76 1.56 20.38
CA PRO A 122 6.44 2.06 19.05
C PRO A 122 7.70 2.05 18.17
N MET A 123 7.52 1.71 16.91
CA MET A 123 8.60 1.78 15.92
C MET A 123 8.94 3.26 15.65
N THR A 124 10.21 3.53 15.33
CA THR A 124 10.57 4.86 14.84
C THR A 124 9.94 5.11 13.48
N PRO A 125 9.67 6.37 13.08
CA PRO A 125 9.15 6.67 11.75
C PRO A 125 9.92 5.98 10.62
N GLU A 126 11.26 6.05 10.65
CA GLU A 126 12.12 5.40 9.66
C GLU A 126 11.92 3.87 9.58
N GLU A 127 11.75 3.23 10.73
CA GLU A 127 11.52 1.80 10.83
C GLU A 127 10.13 1.42 10.31
N VAL A 128 9.10 2.22 10.61
CA VAL A 128 7.74 2.06 10.05
C VAL A 128 7.79 2.15 8.52
N HIS A 129 8.50 3.14 7.97
CA HIS A 129 8.68 3.32 6.54
C HIS A 129 9.33 2.09 5.88
N ARG A 130 10.44 1.62 6.46
CA ARG A 130 11.15 0.44 5.94
C ARG A 130 10.25 -0.78 5.90
N VAL A 131 9.64 -1.11 7.03
CA VAL A 131 8.80 -2.30 7.18
C VAL A 131 7.53 -2.22 6.34
N ALA A 132 6.91 -1.04 6.23
CA ALA A 132 5.76 -0.81 5.38
C ALA A 132 6.10 -1.07 3.90
N ASN A 133 7.23 -0.54 3.42
CA ASN A 133 7.69 -0.73 2.05
C ASN A 133 8.00 -2.19 1.75
N GLU A 134 8.72 -2.88 2.65
CA GLU A 134 9.00 -4.32 2.52
C GLU A 134 7.71 -5.14 2.41
N ARG A 135 6.74 -4.87 3.29
CA ARG A 135 5.44 -5.58 3.29
C ARG A 135 4.61 -5.25 2.05
N LEU A 136 4.64 -4.00 1.59
CA LEU A 136 3.95 -3.60 0.36
C LEU A 136 4.51 -4.36 -0.85
N MET A 137 5.84 -4.48 -0.95
CA MET A 137 6.51 -5.28 -1.99
C MET A 137 6.11 -6.76 -1.91
N GLN A 138 5.97 -7.33 -0.72
CA GLN A 138 5.53 -8.72 -0.54
C GLN A 138 4.05 -8.94 -0.91
N MET A 139 3.18 -7.94 -0.71
CA MET A 139 1.75 -8.01 -1.01
C MET A 139 1.43 -7.79 -2.50
N MET A 140 2.39 -7.28 -3.29
CA MET A 140 2.26 -7.10 -4.74
C MET A 140 3.09 -8.14 -5.50
N PRO A 141 2.57 -9.35 -5.78
CA PRO A 141 3.37 -10.36 -6.47
C PRO A 141 3.70 -10.07 -7.94
N GLN A 142 3.22 -8.98 -8.58
CA GLN A 142 3.57 -8.63 -9.96
C GLN A 142 3.44 -7.11 -10.26
N VAL A 143 4.52 -6.33 -10.09
CA VAL A 143 4.74 -5.07 -10.84
C VAL A 143 6.23 -4.93 -11.22
N LEU A 144 6.82 -6.01 -11.73
CA LEU A 144 7.91 -5.92 -12.69
C LEU A 144 7.55 -6.91 -13.80
N PRO A 145 7.43 -6.48 -15.08
CA PRO A 145 7.48 -7.43 -16.16
C PRO A 145 8.79 -8.21 -16.07
N ALA A 146 8.79 -9.49 -16.44
CA ALA A 146 10.02 -10.23 -16.65
C ALA A 146 10.97 -9.39 -17.53
N PRO A 147 12.28 -9.35 -17.26
CA PRO A 147 13.24 -8.58 -18.05
C PRO A 147 13.21 -8.92 -19.56
N ASP A 148 12.64 -10.09 -19.91
CA ASP A 148 12.45 -10.55 -21.29
C ASP A 148 11.36 -9.79 -22.07
N ALA A 149 10.59 -8.90 -21.43
CA ALA A 149 9.56 -8.09 -22.08
C ALA A 149 10.02 -6.68 -22.49
N MET A 150 11.30 -6.34 -22.31
CA MET A 150 11.87 -5.04 -22.72
C MET A 150 12.50 -5.12 -24.13
N GLY A 151 11.66 -5.20 -25.17
CA GLY A 151 11.96 -4.66 -26.51
C GLY A 151 12.75 -5.53 -27.52
N PRO A 152 12.65 -5.20 -28.83
CA PRO A 152 12.98 -6.09 -29.95
C PRO A 152 14.49 -6.18 -30.25
N GLN A 153 14.88 -7.31 -30.85
CA GLN A 153 16.24 -7.55 -31.36
C GLN A 153 16.72 -6.39 -32.25
N MET A 154 17.92 -5.87 -31.96
CA MET A 154 18.61 -4.89 -32.82
C MET A 154 18.79 -5.46 -34.23
N PRO A 155 18.63 -4.66 -35.31
CA PRO A 155 18.97 -5.12 -36.65
C PRO A 155 20.49 -5.33 -36.75
N ALA A 156 20.92 -6.37 -37.46
CA ALA A 156 22.32 -6.60 -37.76
C ALA A 156 22.94 -5.39 -38.48
N PRO A 157 24.22 -5.03 -38.21
CA PRO A 157 24.87 -3.93 -38.92
C PRO A 157 25.02 -4.29 -40.40
N ALA A 158 24.36 -3.51 -41.25
CA ALA A 158 24.65 -3.48 -42.67
C ALA A 158 25.96 -2.72 -42.88
N THR A 159 27.07 -3.45 -43.04
CA THR A 159 28.34 -2.86 -43.47
C THR A 159 28.63 -3.29 -44.90
N GLY A 160 28.01 -2.60 -45.84
CA GLY A 160 28.47 -2.54 -47.22
C GLY A 160 28.96 -1.12 -47.49
N MET A 161 30.28 -0.93 -47.59
CA MET A 161 30.86 0.19 -48.33
C MET A 161 32.08 -0.26 -49.12
N PRO A 162 32.33 0.35 -50.29
CA PRO A 162 33.02 -0.26 -51.42
C PRO A 162 34.54 -0.10 -51.37
N GLN A 163 35.27 -1.13 -51.81
CA GLN A 163 36.72 -1.07 -52.05
C GLN A 163 37.00 -0.19 -53.29
N GLN A 164 37.81 0.85 -53.11
CA GLN A 164 38.39 1.67 -54.18
C GLN A 164 39.52 0.91 -54.91
N PRO A 165 39.77 1.17 -56.21
CA PRO A 165 40.76 0.42 -57.00
C PRO A 165 42.20 0.92 -56.85
N LEU A 166 43.13 0.03 -57.22
CA LEU A 166 44.61 0.10 -57.25
C LEU A 166 45.21 1.42 -57.79
N PRO A 167 46.52 1.60 -57.53
CA PRO A 167 47.48 1.94 -58.57
C PRO A 167 48.53 0.84 -58.80
N ALA A 168 48.97 0.76 -60.06
CA ALA A 168 49.98 -0.17 -60.57
C ALA A 168 51.42 0.35 -60.40
N GLY A 169 52.37 -0.59 -60.33
CA GLY A 169 53.82 -0.39 -60.43
C GLY A 169 54.55 -1.25 -59.38
N GLY A 170 55.56 -2.06 -59.67
CA GLY A 170 56.33 -2.35 -60.87
C GLY A 170 57.60 -3.08 -60.43
N GLN A 171 57.90 -4.19 -61.10
CA GLN A 171 59.16 -4.95 -61.28
C GLN A 171 58.91 -6.45 -61.21
#